data_AF-A0A829S7L1-F1
#
_entry.id   AF-A0A829S7L1-F1
#
_cell.length_a   1.000
_cell.length_b   1.000
_cell.length_c   1.000
_cell.angle_alpha   90.00
_cell.angle_beta   90.00
_cell.angle_gamma   90.00
#
_symmetry.space_group_name_H-M   'P 1'
#
loop_
_entity.id
_entity.type
_entity.pdbx_description
1 polymer ?
#
loop_
_entity_poly.entity_id
_entity_poly.type
_entity_poly.pdbx_seq_one_letter_code
_entity_poly.pdbx_strand_id
1 'polypeptide(L)'
;MDLIVKKSKIPKATFYNYFHSKQRLIEMCVSFQKSKLKEEVLAIIYSSCYRTSSDKLKEIIVLHVNFNSLYYLLLKAIFETKQIYPQAYRIALEYRKWLLKELFDLVFSLEAHALKPDANLVLNLIDGWMFQILSSKSLEERDVVVERFFSF
;
A
#
# COMPACT_ATOMS: atom_id res chain seq x y z
N MET A 1 -12.96 -5.50 -19.40
CA MET A 1 -11.79 -4.82 -19.98
C MET A 1 -12.21 -3.56 -20.73
N ASP A 2 -13.40 -3.54 -21.33
CA ASP A 2 -13.84 -2.45 -22.21
C ASP A 2 -13.88 -1.07 -21.56
N LEU A 3 -14.22 -0.98 -20.26
CA LEU A 3 -14.16 0.29 -19.53
C LEU A 3 -12.73 0.87 -19.45
N ILE A 4 -11.73 0.02 -19.21
CA ILE A 4 -10.32 0.44 -19.11
C ILE A 4 -9.81 0.87 -20.48
N VAL A 5 -10.12 0.09 -21.53
CA VAL A 5 -9.77 0.43 -22.92
C VAL A 5 -10.41 1.76 -23.34
N LYS A 6 -11.69 1.98 -22.99
CA LYS A 6 -12.39 3.24 -23.27
C LYS A 6 -11.74 4.42 -22.54
N LYS A 7 -11.36 4.24 -21.26
CA LYS A 7 -10.73 5.31 -20.47
C LYS A 7 -9.28 5.59 -20.87
N SER A 8 -8.53 4.60 -21.33
CA SER A 8 -7.13 4.79 -21.73
C SER A 8 -6.97 5.57 -23.03
N LYS A 9 -8.03 5.69 -23.85
CA LYS A 9 -8.00 6.26 -25.20
C LYS A 9 -6.98 5.57 -26.12
N ILE A 10 -6.62 4.31 -25.81
CA ILE A 10 -5.73 3.46 -26.62
C ILE A 10 -6.61 2.56 -27.51
N PRO A 11 -6.26 2.34 -28.79
CA PRO A 11 -6.96 1.38 -29.64
C PRO A 11 -7.03 0.00 -28.98
N LYS A 12 -8.19 -0.66 -29.06
CA LYS A 12 -8.43 -1.96 -28.42
C LYS A 12 -7.36 -2.98 -28.83
N ALA A 13 -7.04 -3.09 -30.13
CA ALA A 13 -6.00 -4.00 -30.62
C ALA A 13 -4.65 -3.76 -29.93
N THR A 14 -4.20 -2.50 -29.85
CA THR A 14 -2.95 -2.13 -29.17
C THR A 14 -2.98 -2.51 -27.69
N PHE A 15 -4.08 -2.25 -26.99
CA PHE A 15 -4.22 -2.61 -25.58
C PHE A 15 -4.08 -4.12 -25.34
N TYR A 16 -4.73 -4.92 -26.18
CA TYR A 16 -4.64 -6.39 -26.11
C TYR A 16 -3.25 -6.91 -26.51
N ASN A 17 -2.54 -6.22 -27.42
CA ASN A 17 -1.17 -6.57 -27.76
C ASN A 17 -0.20 -6.37 -26.59
N TYR A 18 -0.39 -5.34 -25.76
CA TYR A 18 0.47 -5.10 -24.60
C TYR A 18 0.15 -6.01 -23.42
N PHE A 19 -1.13 -6.17 -23.09
CA PHE A 19 -1.53 -6.83 -21.86
C PHE A 19 -1.95 -8.28 -22.04
N HIS A 20 -2.33 -8.70 -23.24
CA HIS A 20 -2.81 -10.04 -23.60
C HIS A 20 -4.10 -10.52 -22.90
N SER A 21 -4.27 -10.27 -21.60
CA SER A 21 -5.41 -10.69 -20.81
C SER A 21 -5.68 -9.75 -19.64
N LYS A 22 -6.89 -9.84 -19.06
CA LYS A 22 -7.25 -9.13 -17.83
C LYS A 22 -6.37 -9.56 -16.66
N GLN A 23 -6.05 -10.85 -16.57
CA GLN A 23 -5.18 -11.40 -15.54
C GLN A 23 -3.80 -10.73 -15.58
N ARG A 24 -3.18 -10.71 -16.77
CA ARG A 24 -1.84 -10.16 -16.94
C ARG A 24 -1.79 -8.67 -16.67
N LEU A 25 -2.81 -7.91 -17.08
CA LEU A 25 -2.96 -6.50 -16.69
C LEU A 25 -2.96 -6.33 -15.16
N ILE A 26 -3.77 -7.12 -14.44
CA ILE A 26 -3.87 -7.03 -12.97
C ILE A 26 -2.52 -7.36 -12.32
N GLU A 27 -1.87 -8.45 -12.74
CA GLU A 27 -0.54 -8.83 -12.24
C GLU A 27 0.50 -7.73 -12.46
N MET A 28 0.50 -7.10 -13.65
CA MET A 28 1.40 -5.98 -13.96
C MET A 28 1.11 -4.76 -13.10
N CYS A 29 -0.15 -4.38 -12.92
CA CYS A 29 -0.53 -3.27 -12.06
C CYS A 29 -0.09 -3.49 -10.60
N VAL A 30 -0.37 -4.67 -10.04
CA VAL A 30 0.01 -5.01 -8.66
C VAL A 30 1.54 -5.05 -8.53
N SER A 31 2.26 -5.60 -9.51
CA SER A 31 3.73 -5.60 -9.51
C SER A 31 4.32 -4.18 -9.58
N PHE A 32 3.76 -3.32 -10.43
CA PHE A 32 4.22 -1.94 -10.56
C PHE A 32 4.01 -1.16 -9.26
N GLN A 33 2.80 -1.27 -8.69
CA GLN A 33 2.43 -0.63 -7.42
C GLN A 33 3.31 -1.12 -6.26
N LYS A 34 3.59 -2.43 -6.20
CA LYS A 34 4.56 -3.01 -5.27
C LYS A 34 5.92 -2.33 -5.41
N SER A 35 6.51 -2.32 -6.61
CA SER A 35 7.87 -1.80 -6.82
C SER A 35 7.96 -0.32 -6.44
N LYS A 36 7.01 0.49 -6.90
CA LYS A 36 7.00 1.93 -6.63
C LYS A 36 6.85 2.23 -5.13
N LEU A 37 5.94 1.52 -4.44
CA LEU A 37 5.75 1.72 -3.01
C LEU A 37 6.99 1.27 -2.20
N LYS A 38 7.68 0.20 -2.61
CA LYS A 38 8.96 -0.19 -2.00
C LYS A 38 10.00 0.92 -2.13
N GLU A 39 10.11 1.55 -3.30
CA GLU A 39 11.04 2.68 -3.51
C GLU A 39 10.74 3.83 -2.55
N GLU A 40 9.46 4.19 -2.39
CA GLU A 40 9.05 5.28 -1.50
C GLU A 40 9.32 4.97 -0.02
N VAL A 41 9.04 3.74 0.42
CA VAL A 41 9.39 3.29 1.79
C VAL A 41 10.89 3.34 2.01
N LEU A 42 11.70 2.82 1.08
CA LEU A 42 13.15 2.85 1.20
C LEU A 42 13.70 4.28 1.18
N ALA A 43 13.10 5.18 0.40
CA ALA A 43 13.44 6.58 0.40
C ALA A 43 13.21 7.21 1.78
N ILE A 44 12.11 6.89 2.47
CA ILE A 44 11.87 7.33 3.85
C ILE A 44 12.91 6.75 4.81
N ILE A 45 13.18 5.44 4.71
CA ILE A 45 14.11 4.74 5.61
C ILE A 45 15.54 5.30 5.51
N TYR A 46 16.02 5.58 4.30
CA TYR A 46 17.40 6.02 4.08
C TYR A 46 17.56 7.54 3.94
N SER A 47 16.47 8.30 3.91
CA SER A 47 16.54 9.77 3.89
C SER A 47 17.06 10.33 5.22
N SER A 48 17.91 11.35 5.12
CA SER A 48 18.35 12.15 6.26
C SER A 48 17.29 13.16 6.75
N CYS A 49 16.19 13.33 6.01
CA CYS A 49 15.08 14.21 6.39
C CYS A 49 14.34 13.71 7.64
N TYR A 50 14.34 12.40 7.89
CA TYR A 50 13.71 11.77 9.05
C TYR A 50 14.79 11.32 10.02
N ARG A 51 14.96 12.06 11.12
CA ARG A 51 16.11 11.92 12.02
C ARG A 51 16.01 10.68 12.90
N THR A 52 14.81 10.33 13.35
CA THR A 52 14.59 9.21 14.27
C THR A 52 13.85 8.05 13.61
N SER A 53 13.98 6.85 14.18
CA SER A 53 13.18 5.69 13.79
C SER A 53 11.68 5.95 13.96
N SER A 54 11.30 6.77 14.95
CA SER A 54 9.91 7.19 15.16
C SER A 54 9.39 8.04 14.01
N ASP A 55 10.17 9.02 13.54
CA ASP A 55 9.77 9.88 12.41
C ASP A 55 9.57 9.05 11.14
N LYS A 56 10.48 8.11 10.88
CA LYS A 56 10.40 7.19 9.73
C LYS A 56 9.15 6.31 9.80
N LEU A 57 8.84 5.76 10.98
CA LEU A 57 7.63 4.96 11.18
C LEU A 57 6.37 5.78 10.92
N LYS A 58 6.29 7.00 11.45
CA LYS A 58 5.15 7.91 11.21
C LYS A 58 4.95 8.17 9.72
N GLU A 59 6.02 8.50 9.01
CA GLU A 59 5.93 8.79 7.58
C GLU A 59 5.53 7.55 6.77
N ILE A 60 6.07 6.36 7.10
CA ILE A 60 5.66 5.11 6.46
C ILE A 60 4.17 4.87 6.70
N ILE A 61 3.65 5.11 7.90
CA ILE A 61 2.22 4.98 8.18
C ILE A 61 1.40 5.96 7.33
N VAL A 62 1.78 7.23 7.25
CA VAL A 62 1.15 8.26 6.39
C VAL A 62 1.14 7.82 4.93
N LEU A 63 2.27 7.32 4.43
CA LEU A 63 2.42 6.84 3.07
C LEU A 63 1.42 5.73 2.73
N HIS A 64 1.12 4.86 3.69
CA HIS A 64 0.22 3.73 3.48
C HIS A 64 -1.26 4.09 3.69
N VAL A 65 -1.55 4.97 4.66
CA VAL A 65 -2.91 5.32 5.07
C VAL A 65 -3.40 6.56 4.33
N ASN A 66 -3.55 6.39 3.02
CA ASN A 66 -4.06 7.42 2.11
C ASN A 66 -4.87 6.74 0.99
N PHE A 67 -5.97 7.35 0.54
CA PHE A 67 -6.76 6.85 -0.59
C PHE A 67 -5.96 6.75 -1.89
N ASN A 68 -5.05 7.70 -2.13
CA ASN A 68 -4.14 7.69 -3.27
C ASN A 68 -2.90 6.82 -3.04
N SER A 69 -2.78 6.17 -1.87
CA SER A 69 -1.66 5.30 -1.57
C SER A 69 -1.65 4.13 -2.54
N LEU A 70 -0.44 3.80 -3.01
CA LEU A 70 -0.20 2.61 -3.80
C LEU A 70 -0.52 1.32 -3.00
N TYR A 71 -0.53 1.43 -1.67
CA TYR A 71 -0.90 0.33 -0.77
C TYR A 71 -2.35 -0.11 -0.94
N TYR A 72 -3.23 0.80 -1.35
CA TYR A 72 -4.64 0.52 -1.59
C TYR A 72 -4.84 -0.67 -2.52
N LEU A 73 -4.18 -0.67 -3.69
CA LEU A 73 -4.35 -1.75 -4.66
C LEU A 73 -3.77 -3.08 -4.15
N LEU A 74 -2.65 -3.03 -3.43
CA LEU A 74 -2.03 -4.21 -2.84
C LEU A 74 -2.95 -4.85 -1.80
N LEU A 75 -3.56 -4.05 -0.92
CA LEU A 75 -4.51 -4.54 0.07
C LEU A 75 -5.74 -5.16 -0.60
N LYS A 76 -6.34 -4.50 -1.60
CA LYS A 76 -7.45 -5.08 -2.37
C LYS A 76 -7.08 -6.40 -3.04
N ALA A 77 -5.87 -6.49 -3.60
CA ALA A 77 -5.41 -7.72 -4.26
C ALA A 77 -5.37 -8.92 -3.30
N ILE A 78 -5.01 -8.72 -2.02
CA ILE A 78 -4.98 -9.78 -1.01
C ILE A 78 -6.38 -10.39 -0.81
N PHE A 79 -7.42 -9.58 -0.77
CA PHE A 79 -8.79 -10.04 -0.50
C PHE A 79 -9.51 -10.58 -1.74
N GLU A 80 -9.32 -9.93 -2.89
CA GLU A 80 -10.16 -10.18 -4.06
C GLU A 80 -9.58 -11.20 -5.04
N THR A 81 -8.25 -11.41 -5.02
CA THR A 81 -7.59 -12.14 -6.13
C THR A 81 -7.13 -13.55 -5.78
N LYS A 82 -7.23 -13.98 -4.51
CA LYS A 82 -6.70 -15.27 -4.04
C LYS A 82 -7.16 -16.47 -4.88
N GLN A 83 -8.44 -16.52 -5.25
CA GLN A 83 -9.01 -17.63 -6.02
C GLN A 83 -8.92 -17.44 -7.53
N ILE A 84 -8.98 -16.19 -8.02
CA ILE A 84 -9.15 -15.88 -9.45
C ILE A 84 -7.82 -15.56 -10.13
N TYR A 85 -6.92 -14.84 -9.45
CA TYR A 85 -5.59 -14.45 -9.95
C TYR A 85 -4.52 -14.68 -8.86
N PRO A 86 -4.15 -15.95 -8.58
CA PRO A 86 -3.29 -16.30 -7.45
C PRO A 86 -1.89 -15.66 -7.50
N GLN A 87 -1.41 -15.33 -8.69
CA GLN A 87 -0.12 -14.64 -8.85
C GLN A 87 -0.19 -13.18 -8.38
N ALA A 88 -1.28 -12.46 -8.63
CA ALA A 88 -1.47 -11.11 -8.10
C ALA A 88 -1.56 -11.12 -6.56
N TYR A 89 -2.29 -12.08 -6.00
CA TYR A 89 -2.34 -12.33 -4.56
C TYR A 89 -0.94 -12.56 -3.97
N ARG A 90 -0.13 -13.41 -4.61
CA ARG A 90 1.24 -13.70 -4.17
C ARG A 90 2.13 -12.44 -4.15
N ILE A 91 2.06 -11.61 -5.19
CA ILE A 91 2.83 -10.35 -5.28
C ILE A 91 2.46 -9.41 -4.13
N ALA A 92 1.17 -9.27 -3.83
CA ALA A 92 0.72 -8.41 -2.73
C ALA A 92 1.18 -8.93 -1.36
N LEU A 93 1.14 -10.25 -1.14
CA LEU A 93 1.68 -10.85 0.09
C LEU A 93 3.20 -10.69 0.23
N GLU A 94 3.95 -10.78 -0.86
CA GLU A 94 5.40 -10.51 -0.84
C GLU A 94 5.70 -9.10 -0.35
N TYR A 95 4.94 -8.11 -0.82
CA TYR A 95 5.07 -6.74 -0.34
C TYR A 95 4.81 -6.67 1.18
N ARG A 96 3.70 -7.26 1.64
CA ARG A 96 3.33 -7.24 3.05
C ARG A 96 4.39 -7.89 3.95
N LYS A 97 4.92 -9.04 3.56
CA LYS A 97 6.01 -9.72 4.29
C LYS A 97 7.27 -8.88 4.33
N TRP A 98 7.61 -8.24 3.21
CA TRP A 98 8.77 -7.35 3.15
C TRP A 98 8.59 -6.13 4.06
N LEU A 99 7.43 -5.45 3.98
CA LEU A 99 7.14 -4.28 4.81
C LEU A 99 7.21 -4.61 6.31
N LEU A 100 6.66 -5.76 6.72
CA LEU A 100 6.73 -6.21 8.11
C LEU A 100 8.18 -6.29 8.62
N LYS A 101 9.10 -6.75 7.78
CA LYS A 101 10.53 -6.82 8.12
C LYS A 101 11.12 -5.43 8.31
N GLU A 102 10.85 -4.51 7.39
CA GLU A 102 11.35 -3.13 7.50
C GLU A 102 10.78 -2.42 8.75
N LEU A 103 9.49 -2.63 9.04
CA LEU A 103 8.84 -2.12 10.26
C LEU A 103 9.47 -2.70 11.52
N PHE A 104 9.81 -3.99 11.52
CA PHE A 104 10.49 -4.64 12.63
C PHE A 104 11.85 -3.99 12.93
N ASP A 105 12.66 -3.76 11.90
CA ASP A 105 13.97 -3.14 12.06
C ASP A 105 13.86 -1.70 12.62
N LEU A 106 12.87 -0.93 12.16
CA LEU A 106 12.59 0.42 12.67
C LEU A 106 12.09 0.42 14.11
N VAL A 107 11.13 -0.44 14.42
CA VAL A 107 10.59 -0.61 15.78
C VAL A 107 11.69 -1.02 16.75
N PHE A 108 12.53 -1.99 16.37
CA PHE A 108 13.64 -2.44 17.19
C PHE A 108 14.62 -1.31 17.49
N SER A 109 14.79 -0.39 16.53
CA SER A 109 15.64 0.80 16.62
C SER A 109 15.01 1.98 17.37
N LEU A 110 13.83 1.82 17.99
CA LEU A 110 13.28 2.83 18.90
C LEU A 110 14.08 2.88 20.21
N GLU A 111 14.08 4.04 20.88
CA GLU A 111 14.82 4.27 22.13
C GLU A 111 14.45 3.24 23.21
N ALA A 112 15.44 2.86 24.03
CA ALA A 112 15.32 1.78 25.00
C ALA A 112 14.34 2.05 26.15
N HIS A 113 13.96 3.31 26.37
CA HIS A 113 13.12 3.74 27.49
C HIS A 113 11.62 3.74 27.16
N ALA A 114 11.24 3.52 25.91
CA ALA A 114 9.85 3.46 25.45
C ALA A 114 9.36 2.02 25.27
N LEU A 115 8.08 1.77 25.57
CA LEU A 115 7.42 0.52 25.19
C LEU A 115 7.43 0.40 23.67
N LYS A 116 8.12 -0.60 23.12
CA LYS A 116 8.22 -0.80 21.67
C LYS A 116 6.96 -1.56 21.20
N PRO A 117 6.16 -1.00 20.27
CA PRO A 117 5.02 -1.73 19.71
C PRO A 117 5.51 -2.92 18.89
N ASP A 118 4.75 -4.00 18.78
CA ASP A 118 5.06 -5.09 17.86
C ASP A 118 4.94 -4.58 16.39
N ALA A 119 5.85 -4.97 15.49
CA ALA A 119 5.75 -4.60 14.08
C ALA A 119 4.45 -5.08 13.43
N ASN A 120 3.91 -6.22 13.88
CA ASN A 120 2.58 -6.70 13.50
C ASN A 120 1.49 -5.76 13.97
N LEU A 121 1.61 -5.14 15.16
CA LEU A 121 0.66 -4.15 15.64
C LEU A 121 0.64 -2.94 14.71
N VAL A 122 1.82 -2.43 14.31
CA VAL A 122 1.94 -1.31 13.37
C VAL A 122 1.32 -1.66 12.02
N LEU A 123 1.62 -2.84 11.47
CA LEU A 123 1.07 -3.27 10.20
C LEU A 123 -0.45 -3.49 10.26
N ASN A 124 -0.97 -4.06 11.35
CA ASN A 124 -2.41 -4.24 11.54
C ASN A 124 -3.14 -2.91 11.75
N LEU A 125 -2.47 -1.91 12.32
CA LEU A 125 -2.98 -0.55 12.44
C LEU A 125 -3.15 0.08 11.04
N ILE A 126 -2.12 -0.02 10.20
CA ILE A 126 -2.16 0.43 8.80
C ILE A 126 -3.34 -0.23 8.06
N ASP A 127 -3.49 -1.55 8.18
CA ASP A 127 -4.60 -2.28 7.58
C ASP A 127 -5.96 -1.79 8.08
N GLY A 128 -6.12 -1.70 9.40
CA GLY A 128 -7.36 -1.29 10.04
C GLY A 128 -7.81 0.08 9.56
N TRP A 129 -6.88 1.03 9.45
CA TRP A 129 -7.17 2.36 8.93
C TRP A 129 -7.49 2.35 7.43
N MET A 130 -6.76 1.56 6.64
CA MET A 130 -7.10 1.39 5.23
C MET A 130 -8.46 0.75 5.02
N PHE A 131 -8.90 -0.15 5.91
CA PHE A 131 -10.26 -0.68 5.87
C PHE A 131 -11.32 0.36 6.20
N GLN A 132 -11.06 1.27 7.14
CA GLN A 132 -11.97 2.39 7.41
C GLN A 132 -12.11 3.28 6.16
N ILE A 133 -10.99 3.60 5.52
CA ILE A 133 -10.98 4.35 4.25
C ILE A 133 -11.76 3.59 3.16
N LEU A 134 -11.58 2.28 3.05
CA LEU A 134 -12.29 1.42 2.09
C LEU A 134 -13.81 1.32 2.33
N SER A 135 -14.26 1.42 3.58
CA SER A 135 -15.65 1.15 3.99
C SER A 135 -16.55 2.39 4.08
N SER A 136 -15.96 3.58 4.20
CA SER A 136 -16.68 4.86 4.12
C SER A 136 -17.40 5.03 2.76
N LYS A 137 -18.54 5.73 2.74
CA LYS A 137 -19.46 5.71 1.59
C LYS A 137 -19.28 6.89 0.63
N SER A 138 -18.65 7.98 1.06
CA SER A 138 -18.37 9.16 0.23
C SER A 138 -16.90 9.59 0.31
N LEU A 139 -16.43 10.36 -0.68
CA LEU A 139 -15.07 10.91 -0.70
C LEU A 139 -14.84 11.94 0.41
N GLU A 140 -15.86 12.75 0.75
CA GLU A 140 -15.80 13.76 1.81
C GLU A 140 -15.70 13.14 3.21
N GLU A 141 -16.38 12.02 3.46
CA GLU A 141 -16.24 11.27 4.70
C GLU A 141 -14.83 10.66 4.86
N ARG A 142 -14.11 10.41 3.77
CA ARG A 142 -12.78 9.76 3.77
C ARG A 142 -11.66 10.72 4.16
N ASP A 143 -11.66 11.91 3.59
CA ASP A 143 -10.63 12.92 3.86
C ASP A 143 -10.74 13.45 5.30
N VAL A 144 -11.97 13.63 5.81
CA VAL A 144 -12.23 14.01 7.20
C VAL A 144 -11.73 12.96 8.20
N VAL A 145 -11.85 11.67 7.87
CA VAL A 145 -11.34 10.59 8.72
C VAL A 145 -9.82 10.70 8.86
N VAL A 146 -9.10 10.90 7.75
CA VAL A 146 -7.64 11.06 7.74
C VAL A 146 -7.20 12.30 8.52
N GLU A 147 -7.84 13.46 8.30
CA GLU A 147 -7.51 14.70 9.00
C GLU A 147 -7.74 14.60 10.52
N ARG A 148 -8.87 14.03 10.94
CA ARG A 148 -9.20 13.84 12.37
C ARG A 148 -8.23 12.89 13.09
N PHE A 149 -7.52 12.04 12.34
CA PHE A 149 -6.54 11.11 12.91
C PHE A 149 -5.16 11.73 13.11
N PHE A 150 -4.69 12.58 12.19
CA PHE A 150 -3.39 13.24 12.33
C PHE A 150 -3.43 14.50 13.22
N SER A 151 -4.60 14.91 13.69
CA SER A 151 -4.79 16.03 14.62
C SER A 151 -4.56 15.71 16.10
N PHE A 152 -3.93 14.58 16.44
CA PHE A 152 -3.56 14.17 17.81
C PHE A 152 -2.06 14.28 18.07
#